data_AF-A0A9D7VTM3-F1
#
_entry.id   AF-A0A9D7VTM3-F1
#
_cell.length_a   1.000
_cell.length_b   1.000
_cell.length_c   1.000
_cell.angle_alpha   90.00
_cell.angle_beta   90.00
_cell.angle_gamma   90.00
#
_symmetry.space_group_name_H-M   'P 1'
#
loop_
_entity.id
_entity.type
_entity.pdbx_description
1 polymer ?
#
loop_
_entity_poly.entity_id
_entity_poly.type
_entity_poly.pdbx_seq_one_letter_code
_entity_poly.pdbx_strand_id
1 'polypeptide(L)'
;MRRGLIVGIIGWLAASLVFRLFGNLFLVGPGLPYVLALIVGGVLASAVALLAARLFCEPGKSARFAAGVVIPGLLGDAAATLAFAQVFPALPPAFDVLFAAMMLWGYGVILAVLILFGDKVVRT
;
A
#
# COMPACT_ATOMS: atom_id res chain seq x y z
N MET A 1 12.99 5.83 -11.18
CA MET A 1 12.06 4.75 -11.59
C MET A 1 12.48 3.40 -11.03
N ARG A 2 13.69 2.90 -11.31
CA ARG A 2 14.18 1.60 -10.78
C ARG A 2 14.08 1.49 -9.25
N ARG A 3 14.49 2.54 -8.51
CA ARG A 3 14.38 2.59 -7.04
C ARG A 3 12.93 2.51 -6.55
N GLY A 4 12.03 3.29 -7.16
CA GLY A 4 10.60 3.26 -6.84
C GLY A 4 9.99 1.86 -7.07
N LEU A 5 10.32 1.21 -8.19
CA LEU A 5 9.86 -0.16 -8.49
C LEU A 5 10.33 -1.17 -7.45
N ILE A 6 11.60 -1.11 -7.04
CA ILE A 6 12.14 -2.01 -6.01
C ILE A 6 11.42 -1.78 -4.68
N VAL A 7 11.25 -0.51 -4.28
CA VAL A 7 10.51 -0.16 -3.06
C VAL A 7 9.05 -0.62 -3.15
N GLY A 8 8.41 -0.49 -4.31
CA GLY A 8 7.05 -0.95 -4.54
C GLY A 8 6.91 -2.47 -4.41
N ILE A 9 7.81 -3.24 -5.02
CA ILE A 9 7.80 -4.71 -4.92
C ILE A 9 8.01 -5.15 -3.46
N ILE A 10 9.00 -4.58 -2.76
CA ILE A 10 9.28 -4.92 -1.37
C ILE A 10 8.12 -4.50 -0.46
N GLY A 11 7.58 -3.30 -0.67
CA GLY A 11 6.46 -2.77 0.10
C GLY A 11 5.20 -3.61 -0.08
N TRP A 12 4.91 -4.02 -1.32
CA TRP A 12 3.80 -4.92 -1.63
C TRP A 12 3.99 -6.29 -0.96
N LEU A 13 5.14 -6.95 -1.12
CA LEU A 13 5.41 -8.24 -0.48
C LEU A 13 5.27 -8.16 1.05
N ALA A 14 5.79 -7.10 1.67
CA ALA A 14 5.67 -6.86 3.10
C ALA A 14 4.20 -6.65 3.52
N ALA A 15 3.44 -5.85 2.77
CA ALA A 15 2.03 -5.62 3.03
C ALA A 15 1.21 -6.91 2.87
N SER A 16 1.40 -7.67 1.79
CA SER A 16 0.76 -8.97 1.60
C SER A 16 1.10 -9.93 2.72
N LEU A 17 2.34 -9.96 3.20
CA LEU A 17 2.72 -10.78 4.35
C LEU A 17 1.99 -10.34 5.63
N VAL A 18 1.87 -9.03 5.87
CA VAL A 18 1.09 -8.49 6.99
C VAL A 18 -0.37 -8.91 6.91
N PHE A 19 -1.00 -8.83 5.74
CA PHE A 19 -2.38 -9.32 5.55
C PHE A 19 -2.51 -10.82 5.73
N ARG A 20 -1.53 -11.60 5.26
CA ARG A 20 -1.54 -13.04 5.40
C ARG A 20 -1.44 -13.49 6.86
N LEU A 21 -0.65 -12.78 7.67
CA LEU A 21 -0.41 -13.16 9.07
C LEU A 21 -1.37 -12.49 10.07
N PHE A 22 -1.81 -11.27 9.77
CA PHE A 22 -2.55 -10.43 10.71
C PHE A 22 -3.85 -9.84 10.12
N GLY A 23 -4.25 -10.26 8.92
CA GLY A 23 -5.38 -9.67 8.19
C GLY A 23 -6.69 -9.67 8.98
N ASN A 24 -6.90 -10.64 9.86
CA ASN A 24 -8.06 -10.77 10.74
C ASN A 24 -8.16 -9.67 11.80
N LEU A 25 -7.09 -8.87 12.01
CA LEU A 25 -7.12 -7.68 12.87
C LEU A 25 -7.67 -6.45 12.13
N PHE A 26 -7.63 -6.44 10.80
CA PHE A 26 -7.94 -5.26 9.98
C PHE A 26 -9.20 -5.48 9.12
N LEU A 27 -9.34 -6.67 8.54
CA LEU A 27 -10.50 -7.11 7.77
C LEU A 27 -11.47 -7.83 8.71
N VAL A 28 -12.27 -7.05 9.42
CA VAL A 28 -13.26 -7.53 10.41
C VAL A 28 -14.71 -7.42 9.91
N GLY A 29 -14.90 -7.23 8.61
CA GLY A 29 -16.20 -6.97 7.99
C GLY A 29 -16.51 -5.46 7.84
N PRO A 30 -17.57 -5.10 7.11
CA PRO A 30 -17.95 -3.70 6.90
C PRO A 30 -18.42 -3.06 8.21
N GLY A 31 -18.06 -1.80 8.45
CA GLY A 31 -18.49 -1.03 9.62
C GLY A 31 -17.43 -0.06 10.12
N LEU A 32 -17.70 0.54 11.29
CA LEU A 32 -16.78 1.50 11.92
C LEU A 32 -15.34 0.94 12.11
N PRO A 33 -15.15 -0.32 12.57
CA PRO A 33 -13.79 -0.86 12.72
C PRO A 33 -12.99 -0.88 11.41
N TYR A 34 -13.63 -1.22 10.29
CA TYR A 34 -12.98 -1.21 8.98
C TYR A 34 -12.65 0.23 8.51
N VAL A 35 -13.54 1.19 8.76
CA VAL A 35 -13.26 2.62 8.47
C VAL A 35 -12.06 3.12 9.29
N LEU A 36 -11.98 2.76 10.57
CA LEU A 36 -10.81 3.10 11.40
C LEU A 36 -9.54 2.45 10.86
N ALA A 37 -9.61 1.19 10.42
CA ALA A 37 -8.48 0.52 9.78
C ALA A 37 -8.02 1.24 8.50
N LEU A 38 -8.94 1.75 7.67
CA LEU A 38 -8.60 2.56 6.49
C LEU A 38 -7.88 3.85 6.87
N ILE A 39 -8.38 4.58 7.87
CA ILE A 39 -7.78 5.84 8.30
C ILE A 39 -6.38 5.60 8.88
N VAL A 40 -6.26 4.68 9.83
CA VAL A 40 -4.97 4.34 10.46
C VAL A 40 -4.00 3.80 9.42
N GLY A 41 -4.44 2.86 8.58
CA GLY A 41 -3.66 2.30 7.49
C GLY A 41 -3.19 3.37 6.50
N GLY A 42 -4.05 4.32 6.14
CA GLY A 42 -3.70 5.45 5.28
C GLY A 42 -2.62 6.35 5.90
N VAL A 43 -2.75 6.69 7.19
CA VAL A 43 -1.73 7.49 7.90
C VAL A 43 -0.39 6.74 7.95
N LEU A 44 -0.41 5.45 8.28
CA LEU A 44 0.80 4.63 8.30
C LEU A 44 1.43 4.50 6.92
N ALA A 45 0.63 4.24 5.88
CA ALA A 45 1.10 4.17 4.50
C ALA A 45 1.72 5.51 4.04
N SER A 46 1.11 6.64 4.44
CA SER A 46 1.65 7.98 4.17
C SER A 46 3.03 8.18 4.80
N ALA A 47 3.17 7.84 6.08
CA ALA A 47 4.42 7.98 6.81
C ALA A 47 5.53 7.10 6.21
N VAL A 48 5.22 5.84 5.91
CA VAL A 48 6.16 4.90 5.28
C VAL A 48 6.55 5.38 3.88
N ALA A 49 5.59 5.86 3.08
CA ALA A 49 5.86 6.38 1.74
C ALA A 49 6.80 7.61 1.78
N LEU A 50 6.53 8.58 2.65
CA LEU A 50 7.39 9.76 2.81
C LEU A 50 8.78 9.40 3.31
N LEU A 51 8.88 8.45 4.25
CA LEU A 51 10.17 7.94 4.70
C LEU A 51 10.93 7.27 3.54
N ALA A 52 10.26 6.43 2.76
CA ALA A 52 10.86 5.79 1.59
C ALA A 52 11.32 6.83 0.56
N ALA A 53 10.55 7.90 0.33
CA ALA A 53 10.95 8.98 -0.56
C ALA A 53 12.21 9.69 -0.04
N ARG A 54 12.25 10.03 1.25
CA ARG A 54 13.43 10.64 1.87
C ARG A 54 14.70 9.80 1.75
N LEU A 55 14.57 8.47 1.80
CA LEU A 55 15.71 7.55 1.76
C LEU A 55 16.13 7.16 0.34
N PHE A 56 15.18 7.03 -0.59
CA PHE A 56 15.44 6.38 -1.88
C PHE A 56 15.03 7.21 -3.10
N CYS A 57 14.19 8.24 -2.95
CA CYS A 57 13.79 9.09 -4.07
C CYS A 57 14.93 10.05 -4.46
N GLU A 58 15.00 10.36 -5.75
CA GLU A 58 15.89 11.38 -6.28
C GLU A 58 15.16 12.74 -6.27
N PRO A 59 15.87 13.87 -6.04
CA PRO A 59 15.26 15.19 -6.05
C PRO A 59 14.50 15.48 -7.35
N GLY A 60 13.30 16.06 -7.24
CA GLY A 60 12.46 16.43 -8.39
C GLY A 60 11.84 15.25 -9.14
N LYS A 61 11.87 14.04 -8.57
CA LYS A 61 11.31 12.82 -9.19
C LYS A 61 10.25 12.14 -8.33
N SER A 62 9.66 12.84 -7.37
CA SER A 62 8.64 12.34 -6.44
C SER A 62 7.47 11.62 -7.13
N ALA A 63 6.86 12.24 -8.15
CA ALA A 63 5.74 11.66 -8.88
C ALA A 63 6.13 10.35 -9.61
N ARG A 64 7.31 10.33 -10.25
CA ARG A 64 7.84 9.13 -10.92
C ARG A 64 8.22 8.04 -9.92
N PHE A 65 8.67 8.42 -8.73
CA PHE A 65 8.92 7.49 -7.64
C PHE A 65 7.62 6.90 -7.12
N ALA A 66 6.59 7.72 -6.92
CA ALA A 66 5.26 7.30 -6.48
C ALA A 66 4.64 6.28 -7.43
N ALA A 67 4.65 6.55 -8.74
CA ALA A 67 4.20 5.57 -9.74
C ALA A 67 4.99 4.26 -9.64
N GLY A 68 6.30 4.34 -9.45
CA GLY A 68 7.14 3.15 -9.24
C GLY A 68 6.79 2.37 -7.98
N VAL A 69 6.39 3.03 -6.89
CA VAL A 69 5.99 2.37 -5.64
C VAL A 69 4.63 1.70 -5.79
N VAL A 70 3.68 2.36 -6.45
CA VAL A 70 2.27 1.92 -6.49
C VAL A 70 2.01 0.86 -7.56
N ILE A 71 2.60 0.97 -8.75
CA ILE A 71 2.30 0.06 -9.88
C ILE A 71 2.55 -1.42 -9.56
N PRO A 72 3.70 -1.84 -8.99
CA PRO A 72 3.93 -3.24 -8.69
C PRO A 72 2.88 -3.81 -7.73
N GLY A 73 2.51 -3.02 -6.72
CA GLY A 73 1.50 -3.39 -5.75
C GLY A 73 0.10 -3.51 -6.35
N LEU A 74 -0.31 -2.56 -7.21
CA LEU A 74 -1.59 -2.65 -7.93
C LEU A 74 -1.68 -3.93 -8.78
N LEU A 75 -0.63 -4.26 -9.53
CA LEU A 75 -0.61 -5.46 -10.35
C LEU A 75 -0.60 -6.74 -9.50
N GLY A 76 0.19 -6.74 -8.43
CA GLY A 76 0.25 -7.85 -7.48
C GLY A 76 -1.07 -8.09 -6.76
N ASP A 77 -1.72 -7.03 -6.29
CA ASP A 77 -2.99 -7.11 -5.57
C ASP A 77 -4.17 -7.41 -6.48
N ALA A 78 -4.11 -7.09 -7.78
CA ALA A 78 -5.10 -7.58 -8.74
C ALA A 78 -5.08 -9.13 -8.79
N ALA A 79 -3.89 -9.73 -8.87
CA ALA A 79 -3.73 -11.19 -8.83
C ALA A 79 -4.07 -11.77 -7.45
N ALA A 80 -3.65 -11.10 -6.36
CA ALA A 80 -3.93 -11.55 -5.00
C ALA A 80 -5.41 -11.50 -4.66
N THR A 81 -6.15 -10.50 -5.16
CA THR A 81 -7.61 -10.40 -5.01
C THR A 81 -8.30 -11.50 -5.80
N LEU A 82 -7.86 -11.78 -7.04
CA LEU A 82 -8.41 -12.88 -7.83
C LEU A 82 -8.20 -14.25 -7.16
N ALA A 83 -7.05 -14.45 -6.51
CA ALA A 83 -6.68 -15.67 -5.80
C ALA A 83 -6.75 -15.50 -4.26
N PHE A 84 -7.71 -14.72 -3.76
CA PHE A 84 -7.73 -14.26 -2.37
C PHE A 84 -7.66 -15.39 -1.35
N ALA A 85 -8.46 -16.45 -1.52
CA ALA A 85 -8.48 -17.59 -0.60
C ALA A 85 -7.15 -18.36 -0.56
N GLN A 86 -6.40 -18.38 -1.67
CA GLN A 86 -5.09 -19.04 -1.75
C GLN A 86 -3.98 -18.17 -1.15
N VAL A 87 -4.05 -16.85 -1.38
CA VAL A 87 -3.04 -15.89 -0.90
C VAL A 87 -3.24 -15.53 0.58
N PHE A 88 -4.48 -15.54 1.06
CA PHE A 88 -4.84 -15.19 2.44
C PHE A 88 -5.78 -16.25 3.07
N PRO A 89 -5.32 -17.50 3.26
CA PRO A 89 -6.17 -18.63 3.64
C PRO A 89 -6.76 -18.52 5.05
N ALA A 90 -6.21 -17.64 5.90
CA ALA A 90 -6.72 -17.39 7.24
C ALA A 90 -7.91 -16.39 7.26
N LEU A 91 -8.23 -15.76 6.13
CA LEU A 91 -9.29 -14.75 6.03
C LEU A 91 -10.53 -15.34 5.37
N PRO A 92 -11.74 -14.94 5.80
CA PRO A 92 -12.97 -15.31 5.10
C PRO A 92 -12.90 -14.92 3.62
N PRO A 93 -13.20 -15.83 2.66
CA PRO A 93 -13.13 -15.52 1.24
C PRO A 93 -13.99 -14.33 0.81
N ALA A 94 -15.10 -14.07 1.53
CA ALA A 94 -15.99 -12.94 1.30
C ALA A 94 -15.39 -11.56 1.65
N PHE A 95 -14.15 -11.51 2.17
CA PHE A 95 -13.46 -10.25 2.49
C PHE A 95 -12.54 -9.77 1.36
N ASP A 96 -12.55 -10.44 0.20
CA ASP A 96 -11.83 -10.03 -1.01
C ASP A 96 -12.15 -8.59 -1.45
N VAL A 97 -13.42 -8.18 -1.42
CA VAL A 97 -13.87 -6.82 -1.77
C VAL A 97 -13.35 -5.80 -0.75
N LEU A 98 -13.33 -6.14 0.54
CA LEU A 98 -12.80 -5.26 1.58
C LEU A 98 -11.27 -5.12 1.45
N PHE A 99 -10.58 -6.22 1.15
CA PHE A 99 -9.15 -6.17 0.84
C PHE A 99 -8.88 -5.26 -0.37
N ALA A 100 -9.59 -5.46 -1.48
CA ALA A 100 -9.41 -4.67 -2.70
C ALA A 100 -9.68 -3.18 -2.47
N ALA A 101 -10.75 -2.85 -1.73
CA ALA A 101 -11.08 -1.47 -1.38
C ALA A 101 -9.99 -0.82 -0.50
N MET A 102 -9.47 -1.53 0.49
CA MET A 102 -8.38 -1.04 1.33
C MET A 102 -7.07 -0.88 0.56
N MET A 103 -6.75 -1.79 -0.36
CA MET A 103 -5.56 -1.67 -1.20
C MET A 103 -5.67 -0.45 -2.11
N LEU A 104 -6.82 -0.28 -2.78
CA LEU A 104 -7.09 0.91 -3.60
C LEU A 104 -6.95 2.21 -2.79
N TRP A 105 -7.51 2.25 -1.58
CA TRP A 105 -7.37 3.38 -0.66
C TRP A 105 -5.90 3.66 -0.32
N GLY A 106 -5.16 2.64 0.11
CA GLY A 106 -3.75 2.75 0.46
C GLY A 106 -2.89 3.27 -0.70
N TYR A 107 -3.09 2.74 -1.91
CA TYR A 107 -2.39 3.21 -3.11
C TYR A 107 -2.74 4.65 -3.47
N GLY A 108 -4.02 5.03 -3.37
CA GLY A 108 -4.45 6.41 -3.58
C GLY A 108 -3.78 7.38 -2.61
N VAL A 109 -3.70 7.01 -1.33
CA VAL A 109 -3.02 7.79 -0.28
C VAL A 109 -1.52 7.91 -0.56
N ILE A 110 -0.83 6.79 -0.84
CA ILE A 110 0.60 6.79 -1.16
C ILE A 110 0.90 7.70 -2.35
N LEU A 111 0.11 7.57 -3.42
CA LEU A 111 0.27 8.38 -4.62
C LEU A 111 0.07 9.87 -4.32
N ALA A 112 -1.04 10.23 -3.66
CA ALA A 112 -1.35 11.61 -3.32
C ALA A 112 -0.26 12.25 -2.45
N VAL A 113 0.16 11.56 -1.38
CA VAL A 113 1.13 12.10 -0.43
C VAL A 113 2.51 12.29 -1.07
N LEU A 114 2.95 11.33 -1.89
CA LEU A 114 4.23 11.45 -2.58
C LEU A 114 4.23 12.55 -3.64
N ILE A 115 3.12 12.75 -4.37
CA ILE A 115 3.00 13.84 -5.34
C ILE A 115 3.01 15.20 -4.64
N LEU A 116 2.26 15.35 -3.54
CA LEU A 116 2.08 16.64 -2.87
C LEU A 116 3.25 17.04 -1.97
N PHE A 117 3.91 16.06 -1.35
CA PHE A 117 4.89 16.31 -0.28
C PHE A 117 6.23 15.60 -0.51
N GLY A 118 6.34 14.69 -1.48
CA GLY A 118 7.54 13.89 -1.70
C GLY A 118 8.78 14.75 -1.90
N ASP A 119 8.75 15.74 -2.78
CA ASP A 119 9.92 16.59 -3.05
C ASP A 119 10.34 17.46 -1.84
N LYS A 120 9.45 17.71 -0.87
CA LYS A 120 9.79 18.43 0.37
C LYS A 120 10.62 17.60 1.34
N VAL A 121 10.55 16.27 1.24
CA VAL A 121 11.25 15.34 2.15
C VAL A 121 12.48 14.70 1.53
N VAL A 122 12.64 14.78 0.19
CA VAL A 122 13.87 14.32 -0.47
C VAL A 122 15.02 15.24 -0.08
N ARG A 123 16.11 14.65 0.44
CA ARG A 123 17.33 15.41 0.73
C ARG A 123 17.99 15.81 -0.59
N THR A 124 18.18 17.11 -0.77
CA THR A 124 19.04 17.70 -1.82
C THR A 124 20.50 17.35 -1.58
#